data_AF-C4GKM6-F1
#
_entry.id   AF-C4GKM6-F1
#
_cell.length_a   1.000
_cell.length_b   1.000
_cell.length_c   1.000
_cell.angle_alpha   90.00
_cell.angle_beta   90.00
_cell.angle_gamma   90.00
#
_symmetry.space_group_name_H-M   'P 1'
#
loop_
_entity.id
_entity.type
_entity.pdbx_description
1 polymer ?
#
loop_
_entity_poly.entity_id
_entity_poly.type
_entity_poly.pdbx_seq_one_letter_code
_entity_poly.pdbx_strand_id
1 'polypeptide(L)'
;MKTITLHPLHGIEIEGLGTLQFGQSRQDVVALLGKPSSGETEQLYYDGLGLRVDLDRTDGVEFMEFSRAENGDYQLSLYGTDPLALPATQLTALLAEKDPAGIDDSEAPCCYGYTHLSIGVWRDFAEEHVLADIAQMRKNGEDADAAWLQEDLEKSRCFWTVGIGKPDYYTAA
;
A
#
# COMPACT_ATOMS: atom_id res chain seq x y z
N MET A 1 15.39 -12.05 -5.74
CA MET A 1 14.41 -11.02 -5.37
C MET A 1 14.38 -10.02 -6.49
N LYS A 2 13.21 -9.77 -7.06
CA LYS A 2 13.00 -8.81 -8.16
C LYS A 2 12.45 -7.51 -7.59
N THR A 3 12.73 -6.39 -8.23
CA THR A 3 12.17 -5.09 -7.81
C THR A 3 10.86 -4.80 -8.55
N ILE A 4 9.86 -4.29 -7.83
CA ILE A 4 8.69 -3.62 -8.41
C ILE A 4 8.82 -2.13 -8.11
N THR A 5 9.06 -1.33 -9.13
CA THR A 5 9.17 0.13 -9.00
C THR A 5 7.80 0.76 -9.24
N LEU A 6 7.33 1.51 -8.26
CA LEU A 6 6.10 2.28 -8.33
C LEU A 6 6.41 3.64 -8.95
N HIS A 7 5.72 3.96 -10.04
CA HIS A 7 5.77 5.24 -10.73
C HIS A 7 4.42 5.93 -10.55
N PRO A 8 4.25 6.78 -9.51
CA PRO A 8 3.01 7.50 -9.25
C PRO A 8 2.47 8.17 -10.53
N LEU A 9 1.15 8.12 -10.72
CA LEU A 9 0.41 8.60 -11.91
C LEU A 9 0.65 7.84 -13.22
N HIS A 10 1.63 6.93 -13.29
CA HIS A 10 2.00 6.23 -14.53
C HIS A 10 1.73 4.73 -14.46
N GLY A 11 2.11 4.08 -13.36
CA GLY A 11 1.91 2.65 -13.14
C GLY A 11 3.11 2.01 -12.43
N ILE A 12 3.47 0.79 -12.81
CA ILE A 12 4.58 0.03 -12.22
C ILE A 12 5.54 -0.54 -13.27
N GLU A 13 6.77 -0.78 -12.85
CA GLU A 13 7.77 -1.56 -13.58
C GLU A 13 8.19 -2.76 -12.74
N ILE A 14 8.11 -3.97 -13.30
CA ILE A 14 8.52 -5.22 -12.65
C ILE A 14 9.79 -5.73 -13.33
N GLU A 15 10.86 -5.87 -12.55
CA GLU A 15 12.17 -6.28 -13.02
C GLU A 15 12.12 -7.63 -13.76
N GLY A 16 12.53 -7.61 -15.03
CA GLY A 16 12.55 -8.78 -15.90
C GLY A 16 11.18 -9.27 -16.35
N LEU A 17 10.10 -8.49 -16.16
CA LEU A 17 8.76 -8.79 -16.67
C LEU A 17 8.23 -7.68 -17.59
N GLY A 18 8.40 -6.40 -17.20
CA GLY A 18 7.99 -5.25 -17.99
C GLY A 18 7.17 -4.23 -17.20
N THR A 19 6.46 -3.36 -17.92
CA THR A 19 5.68 -2.26 -17.33
C THR A 19 4.18 -2.51 -17.42
N LEU A 20 3.45 -2.18 -16.36
CA LEU A 20 1.99 -2.08 -16.35
C LEU A 20 1.61 -0.62 -16.09
N GLN A 21 0.93 0.00 -17.05
CA GLN A 21 0.52 1.41 -17.01
C GLN A 21 -0.97 1.55 -16.71
N PHE A 22 -1.36 2.67 -16.11
CA PHE A 22 -2.77 3.01 -15.97
C PHE A 22 -3.47 3.13 -17.33
N GLY A 23 -4.72 2.71 -17.39
CA GLY A 23 -5.54 2.64 -18.60
C GLY A 23 -5.30 1.41 -19.49
N GLN A 24 -4.28 0.58 -19.20
CA GLN A 24 -4.14 -0.71 -19.88
C GLN A 24 -5.29 -1.64 -19.53
N SER A 25 -5.66 -2.52 -20.46
CA SER A 25 -6.82 -3.39 -20.29
C SER A 25 -6.53 -4.56 -19.35
N ARG A 26 -7.58 -5.19 -18.83
CA ARG A 26 -7.47 -6.52 -18.17
C ARG A 26 -6.67 -7.54 -18.97
N GLN A 27 -6.81 -7.54 -20.30
CA GLN A 27 -6.07 -8.49 -21.15
C GLN A 27 -4.57 -8.21 -21.11
N ASP A 28 -4.17 -6.94 -21.06
CA ASP A 28 -2.76 -6.54 -20.94
C ASP A 28 -2.21 -6.94 -19.56
N VAL A 29 -3.00 -6.74 -18.49
CA VAL A 29 -2.62 -7.18 -17.12
C VAL A 29 -2.36 -8.69 -17.11
N VAL A 30 -3.29 -9.48 -17.66
CA VAL A 30 -3.16 -10.95 -17.70
C VAL A 30 -2.02 -11.40 -18.62
N ALA A 31 -1.76 -10.69 -19.72
CA ALA A 31 -0.66 -11.00 -20.62
C ALA A 31 0.70 -10.77 -19.94
N LEU A 32 0.83 -9.75 -19.09
CA LEU A 32 2.05 -9.43 -18.37
C LEU A 32 2.23 -10.29 -17.11
N LEU A 33 1.21 -10.35 -16.24
CA LEU A 33 1.30 -10.95 -14.90
C LEU A 33 0.84 -12.41 -14.87
N GLY A 34 0.22 -12.89 -15.94
CA GLY A 34 -0.44 -14.19 -15.98
C GLY A 34 -1.83 -14.17 -15.36
N LYS A 35 -2.36 -15.37 -15.12
CA LYS A 35 -3.70 -15.54 -14.54
C LYS A 35 -3.70 -15.05 -13.08
N PRO A 36 -4.67 -14.21 -12.67
CA PRO A 36 -4.80 -13.80 -11.27
C PRO A 36 -5.14 -15.00 -10.37
N SER A 37 -4.73 -14.92 -9.10
CA SER A 37 -5.05 -15.90 -8.06
C SER A 37 -6.56 -15.95 -7.80
N SER A 38 -7.17 -14.78 -7.69
CA SER A 38 -8.61 -14.59 -7.52
C SER A 38 -9.03 -13.23 -8.08
N GLY A 39 -10.33 -12.92 -8.09
CA GLY A 39 -10.82 -11.63 -8.55
C GLY A 39 -12.22 -11.68 -9.13
N GLU A 40 -12.78 -10.49 -9.33
CA GLU A 40 -14.10 -10.23 -9.89
C GLU A 40 -13.99 -9.34 -11.15
N THR A 41 -15.12 -8.78 -11.57
CA THR A 41 -15.21 -7.91 -12.76
C THR A 41 -14.44 -6.59 -12.61
N GLU A 42 -14.15 -6.14 -11.40
CA GLU A 42 -13.49 -4.84 -11.17
C GLU A 42 -12.14 -4.97 -10.44
N GLN A 43 -11.80 -6.15 -9.92
CA GLN A 43 -10.59 -6.35 -9.12
C GLN A 43 -9.89 -7.67 -9.46
N LEU A 44 -8.57 -7.61 -9.59
CA LEU A 44 -7.69 -8.76 -9.83
C LEU A 44 -6.68 -8.90 -8.70
N TYR A 45 -6.59 -10.09 -8.11
CA TYR A 45 -5.67 -10.37 -7.01
C TYR A 45 -4.54 -11.28 -7.46
N TYR A 46 -3.31 -10.86 -7.17
CA TYR A 46 -2.06 -11.57 -7.45
C TYR A 46 -1.32 -11.79 -6.12
N ASP A 47 -1.76 -12.78 -5.35
CA ASP A 47 -1.26 -13.04 -3.98
C ASP A 47 0.26 -13.22 -3.93
N GLY A 48 0.84 -13.88 -4.95
CA GLY A 48 2.30 -14.07 -5.05
C GLY A 48 3.10 -12.78 -5.27
N LEU A 49 2.43 -11.67 -5.60
CA LEU A 49 3.00 -10.32 -5.69
C LEU A 49 2.53 -9.41 -4.55
N GLY A 50 1.59 -9.87 -3.70
CA GLY A 50 0.88 -9.00 -2.78
C GLY A 50 0.14 -7.85 -3.49
N LEU A 51 -0.35 -8.06 -4.72
CA LEU A 51 -0.90 -7.00 -5.57
C LEU A 51 -2.41 -7.18 -5.80
N ARG A 52 -3.18 -6.12 -5.56
CA ARG A 52 -4.53 -5.93 -6.10
C ARG A 52 -4.49 -4.91 -7.24
N VAL A 53 -5.09 -5.25 -8.38
CA VAL A 53 -5.30 -4.33 -9.50
C VAL A 53 -6.78 -4.04 -9.63
N ASP A 54 -7.18 -2.78 -9.50
CA ASP A 54 -8.55 -2.32 -9.68
C ASP A 54 -8.72 -1.74 -11.08
N LEU A 55 -9.84 -2.08 -11.71
CA LEU A 55 -10.20 -1.73 -13.08
C LEU A 55 -11.40 -0.80 -13.08
N ASP A 56 -11.35 0.21 -13.93
CA ASP A 56 -12.48 1.12 -14.11
C ASP A 56 -13.62 0.47 -14.92
N ARG A 57 -14.71 1.23 -15.09
CA ARG A 57 -15.90 0.78 -15.84
C ARG A 57 -15.63 0.47 -17.32
N THR A 58 -14.47 0.84 -17.85
CA THR A 58 -14.01 0.53 -19.21
C THR A 58 -13.00 -0.62 -19.24
N ASP A 59 -12.82 -1.34 -18.12
CA ASP A 59 -11.89 -2.46 -17.94
C ASP A 59 -10.41 -2.04 -18.02
N GLY A 60 -10.14 -0.75 -17.78
CA GLY A 60 -8.80 -0.16 -17.75
C GLY A 60 -8.25 -0.05 -16.33
N VAL A 61 -6.96 -0.34 -16.13
CA VAL A 61 -6.30 -0.23 -14.81
C VAL A 61 -6.40 1.20 -14.28
N GLU A 62 -7.01 1.36 -13.13
CA GLU A 62 -7.14 2.67 -12.48
C GLU A 62 -6.43 2.78 -11.13
N PHE A 63 -6.21 1.65 -10.47
CA PHE A 63 -5.51 1.62 -9.19
C PHE A 63 -4.80 0.30 -8.96
N MET A 64 -3.67 0.36 -8.25
CA MET A 64 -2.87 -0.80 -7.87
C MET A 64 -2.48 -0.65 -6.41
N GLU A 65 -2.86 -1.62 -5.59
CA GLU A 65 -2.50 -1.67 -4.17
C GLU A 65 -1.57 -2.84 -3.89
N PHE A 66 -0.49 -2.55 -3.18
CA PHE A 66 0.46 -3.55 -2.73
C PHE A 66 0.39 -3.73 -1.23
N SER A 67 0.37 -4.98 -0.80
CA SER A 67 0.63 -5.43 0.56
C SER A 67 1.91 -6.26 0.59
N ARG A 68 2.39 -6.57 1.79
CA ARG A 68 3.62 -7.37 1.94
C ARG A 68 3.40 -8.78 1.41
N ALA A 69 4.12 -9.15 0.36
CA ALA A 69 4.04 -10.50 -0.22
C ALA A 69 4.50 -11.58 0.77
N GLU A 70 3.80 -12.71 0.80
CA GLU A 70 4.07 -13.80 1.74
C GLU A 70 5.37 -14.57 1.43
N ASN A 71 5.80 -14.58 0.16
CA ASN A 71 6.91 -15.40 -0.35
C ASN A 71 8.26 -14.66 -0.42
N GLY A 72 8.28 -13.32 -0.28
CA GLY A 72 9.51 -12.51 -0.35
C GLY A 72 10.19 -12.48 -1.72
N ASP A 73 9.48 -12.84 -2.80
CA ASP A 73 10.05 -12.90 -4.15
C ASP A 73 10.32 -11.51 -4.76
N TYR A 74 9.63 -10.49 -4.25
CA TYR A 74 9.70 -9.11 -4.71
C TYR A 74 9.97 -8.13 -3.59
N GLN A 75 10.60 -7.01 -3.96
CA GLN A 75 10.75 -5.82 -3.13
C GLN A 75 10.12 -4.63 -3.83
N LEU A 76 9.37 -3.82 -3.08
CA LEU A 76 8.81 -2.58 -3.61
C LEU A 76 9.84 -1.46 -3.58
N SER A 77 9.75 -0.56 -4.55
CA SER A 77 10.53 0.67 -4.61
C SER A 77 9.63 1.84 -4.97
N LEU A 78 9.48 2.78 -4.05
CA LEU A 78 8.84 4.07 -4.27
C LEU A 78 9.86 5.15 -3.92
N TYR A 79 10.27 5.94 -4.92
CA TYR A 79 11.37 6.91 -4.77
C TYR A 79 12.69 6.31 -4.24
N GLY A 80 12.96 5.04 -4.55
CA GLY A 80 14.20 4.35 -4.16
C GLY A 80 14.20 3.74 -2.76
N THR A 81 13.05 3.74 -2.06
CA THR A 81 12.88 3.05 -0.76
C THR A 81 11.71 2.08 -0.81
N ASP A 82 11.73 1.07 0.06
CA ASP A 82 10.60 0.17 0.24
C ASP A 82 9.55 0.83 1.15
N PRO A 83 8.38 1.23 0.62
CA PRO A 83 7.36 1.93 1.41
C PRO A 83 6.77 1.07 2.53
N LEU A 84 6.77 -0.25 2.42
CA LEU A 84 6.19 -1.14 3.45
C LEU A 84 7.21 -1.52 4.53
N ALA A 85 8.49 -1.28 4.30
CA ALA A 85 9.56 -1.48 5.29
C ALA A 85 9.97 -0.18 6.00
N LEU A 86 9.60 0.97 5.46
CA LEU A 86 9.92 2.27 6.03
C LEU A 86 8.98 2.61 7.21
N PRO A 87 9.47 3.11 8.36
CA PRO A 87 8.60 3.55 9.45
C PRO A 87 7.54 4.55 8.95
N ALA A 88 6.31 4.41 9.42
CA ALA A 88 5.17 5.19 8.94
C ALA A 88 5.40 6.70 9.00
N THR A 89 6.09 7.20 10.03
CA THR A 89 6.47 8.62 10.18
C THR A 89 7.50 9.09 9.14
N GLN A 90 8.40 8.20 8.72
CA GLN A 90 9.38 8.50 7.67
C GLN A 90 8.75 8.45 6.28
N LEU A 91 7.85 7.49 6.02
CA LEU A 91 7.13 7.42 4.75
C LEU A 91 6.21 8.63 4.58
N THR A 92 5.46 9.00 5.62
CA THR A 92 4.59 10.19 5.58
C THR A 92 5.39 11.46 5.32
N ALA A 93 6.53 11.65 6.00
CA ALA A 93 7.41 12.78 5.75
C ALA A 93 7.96 12.81 4.32
N LEU A 94 8.39 11.65 3.78
CA LEU A 94 8.86 11.53 2.40
C LEU A 94 7.77 11.91 1.40
N LEU A 95 6.55 11.39 1.58
CA LEU A 95 5.45 11.65 0.66
C LEU A 95 4.94 13.09 0.76
N ALA A 96 4.92 13.67 1.97
CA ALA A 96 4.61 15.09 2.16
C ALA A 96 5.66 16.02 1.52
N GLU A 97 6.94 15.62 1.47
CA GLU A 97 7.96 16.36 0.71
C GLU A 97 7.67 16.35 -0.81
N LYS A 98 7.16 15.21 -1.32
CA LYS A 98 6.82 15.05 -2.74
C LYS A 98 5.48 15.68 -3.10
N ASP A 99 4.55 15.80 -2.15
CA ASP A 99 3.22 16.39 -2.32
C ASP A 99 2.82 17.31 -1.15
N PRO A 100 3.44 18.50 -1.03
CA PRO A 100 3.26 19.37 0.12
C PRO A 100 1.87 20.01 0.22
N ALA A 101 1.05 19.93 -0.83
CA ALA A 101 -0.26 20.57 -0.90
C ALA A 101 -1.41 19.59 -1.17
N GLY A 102 -1.13 18.30 -1.37
CA GLY A 102 -2.12 17.29 -1.73
C GLY A 102 -2.40 16.26 -0.64
N ILE A 103 -1.91 16.47 0.59
CA ILE A 103 -2.16 15.54 1.69
C ILE A 103 -3.63 15.56 2.14
N ASP A 104 -4.24 14.38 2.18
CA ASP A 104 -5.49 14.07 2.88
C ASP A 104 -5.13 13.22 4.10
N ASP A 105 -5.31 13.80 5.29
CA ASP A 105 -5.02 13.21 6.59
C ASP A 105 -6.30 13.03 7.44
N SER A 106 -7.47 13.04 6.80
CA SER A 106 -8.77 12.91 7.49
C SER A 106 -8.93 11.60 8.28
N GLU A 107 -8.20 10.55 7.90
CA GLU A 107 -8.15 9.24 8.54
C GLU A 107 -6.78 8.96 9.22
N ALA A 108 -6.00 10.01 9.48
CA ALA A 108 -4.78 9.88 10.25
C ALA A 108 -5.07 9.32 11.67
N PRO A 109 -4.17 8.51 12.25
CA PRO A 109 -2.85 8.15 11.73
C PRO A 109 -2.83 6.83 10.93
N CYS A 110 -3.98 6.24 10.62
CA CYS A 110 -4.07 4.92 9.97
C CYS A 110 -4.05 5.01 8.45
N CYS A 111 -4.55 6.09 7.88
CA CYS A 111 -4.60 6.30 6.44
C CYS A 111 -4.17 7.72 6.06
N TYR A 112 -3.47 7.83 4.93
CA TYR A 112 -3.13 9.10 4.31
C TYR A 112 -3.27 8.98 2.79
N GLY A 113 -3.87 9.99 2.18
CA GLY A 113 -3.87 10.21 0.73
C GLY A 113 -2.90 11.32 0.33
N TYR A 114 -2.23 11.16 -0.81
CA TYR A 114 -1.41 12.19 -1.46
C TYR A 114 -1.99 12.42 -2.85
N THR A 115 -2.98 13.30 -2.90
CA THR A 115 -3.96 13.42 -3.98
C THR A 115 -3.33 13.87 -5.30
N HIS A 116 -2.28 14.70 -5.30
CA HIS A 116 -1.61 15.11 -6.55
C HIS A 116 -0.68 14.03 -7.09
N LEU A 117 -0.18 13.13 -6.24
CA LEU A 117 0.61 11.97 -6.65
C LEU A 117 -0.26 10.73 -6.90
N SER A 118 -1.52 10.79 -6.50
CA SER A 118 -2.43 9.66 -6.46
C SER A 118 -1.87 8.46 -5.69
N ILE A 119 -1.31 8.72 -4.50
CA ILE A 119 -0.78 7.68 -3.59
C ILE A 119 -1.69 7.56 -2.38
N GLY A 120 -1.99 6.33 -1.94
CA GLY A 120 -2.60 6.06 -0.64
C GLY A 120 -1.72 5.13 0.18
N VAL A 121 -1.72 5.28 1.50
CA VAL A 121 -1.06 4.35 2.41
C VAL A 121 -2.01 4.03 3.56
N TRP A 122 -2.07 2.77 3.96
CA TRP A 122 -3.01 2.31 4.98
C TRP A 122 -2.38 1.29 5.94
N ARG A 123 -2.84 1.32 7.19
CA ARG A 123 -2.57 0.33 8.24
C ARG A 123 -3.79 0.20 9.14
N ASP A 124 -3.96 -0.96 9.75
CA ASP A 124 -5.09 -1.24 10.62
C ASP A 124 -5.02 -0.46 11.94
N PHE A 125 -3.80 -0.32 12.48
CA PHE A 125 -3.57 0.41 13.72
C PHE A 125 -2.17 1.04 13.77
N ALA A 126 -2.08 2.15 14.51
CA ALA A 126 -0.87 2.89 14.75
C ALA A 126 -0.22 2.51 16.08
N GLU A 127 1.08 2.80 16.21
CA GLU A 127 1.84 2.55 17.43
C GLU A 127 1.21 3.20 18.67
N GLU A 128 0.63 4.40 18.52
CA GLU A 128 -0.08 5.08 19.60
C GLU A 128 -1.33 4.34 20.09
N HIS A 129 -2.01 3.58 19.23
CA HIS A 129 -3.16 2.75 19.62
C HIS A 129 -2.69 1.59 20.50
N VAL A 130 -1.65 0.86 20.06
CA VAL A 130 -1.09 -0.27 20.81
C VAL A 130 -0.53 0.18 22.16
N LEU A 131 0.16 1.34 22.19
CA LEU A 131 0.69 1.90 23.44
C LEU A 131 -0.44 2.34 24.40
N ALA A 132 -1.56 2.84 23.89
CA ALA A 132 -2.73 3.17 24.70
C ALA A 132 -3.35 1.91 25.33
N ASP A 133 -3.46 0.83 24.56
CA ASP A 133 -3.96 -0.46 25.04
C ASP A 133 -3.05 -1.04 26.13
N ILE A 134 -1.72 -1.07 25.91
CA ILE A 134 -0.74 -1.48 26.92
C ILE A 134 -0.90 -0.67 28.21
N ALA A 135 -1.07 0.65 28.10
CA ALA A 135 -1.26 1.52 29.26
C ALA A 135 -2.58 1.22 29.99
N GLN A 136 -3.65 0.90 29.28
CA GLN A 136 -4.95 0.53 29.86
C GLN A 136 -4.90 -0.84 30.55
N MET A 137 -4.27 -1.83 29.93
CA MET A 137 -4.06 -3.16 30.51
C MET A 137 -3.30 -3.09 31.83
N ARG A 138 -2.22 -2.29 31.88
CA ARG A 138 -1.47 -2.04 33.12
C ARG A 138 -2.34 -1.42 34.23
N LYS A 139 -3.23 -0.49 33.89
CA LYS A 139 -4.17 0.11 34.86
C LYS A 139 -5.19 -0.90 35.38
N ASN A 140 -5.61 -1.83 34.53
CA ASN A 140 -6.57 -2.88 34.87
C ASN A 140 -5.92 -4.08 35.61
N GLY A 141 -4.59 -4.14 35.70
CA GLY A 141 -3.86 -5.28 36.26
C GLY A 141 -3.81 -6.49 35.34
N GLU A 142 -3.97 -6.28 34.03
CA GLU A 142 -3.89 -7.29 32.99
C GLU A 142 -2.43 -7.50 32.52
N ASP A 143 -2.17 -8.62 31.83
CA ASP A 143 -0.83 -8.94 31.30
C ASP A 143 -0.50 -8.07 30.07
N ALA A 144 0.18 -6.96 30.32
CA ALA A 144 0.60 -6.01 29.30
C ALA A 144 1.93 -6.36 28.60
N ASP A 145 2.51 -7.53 28.89
CA ASP A 145 3.73 -8.03 28.27
C ASP A 145 3.46 -9.29 27.40
N ALA A 146 2.19 -9.56 27.11
CA ALA A 146 1.77 -10.68 26.28
C ALA A 146 2.41 -10.63 24.88
N ALA A 147 2.76 -11.79 24.33
CA ALA A 147 3.48 -11.89 23.05
C ALA A 147 2.73 -11.23 21.87
N TRP A 148 1.40 -11.28 21.87
CA TRP A 148 0.58 -10.67 20.83
C TRP A 148 0.67 -9.13 20.83
N LEU A 149 0.87 -8.48 21.98
CA LEU A 149 1.09 -7.04 22.07
C LEU A 149 2.42 -6.62 21.45
N GLN A 150 3.45 -7.46 21.60
CA GLN A 150 4.75 -7.22 20.97
C GLN A 150 4.64 -7.35 19.45
N GLU A 151 3.90 -8.35 18.98
CA GLU A 151 3.61 -8.53 17.55
C GLU A 151 2.83 -7.34 16.98
N ASP A 152 1.79 -6.86 17.68
CA ASP A 152 1.04 -5.68 17.28
C ASP A 152 1.93 -4.43 17.28
N LEU A 153 2.78 -4.25 18.31
CA LEU A 153 3.70 -3.12 18.34
C LEU A 153 4.66 -3.16 17.14
N GLU A 154 5.18 -4.33 16.76
CA GLU A 154 6.00 -4.49 15.56
C GLU A 154 5.24 -4.17 14.27
N LYS A 155 4.02 -4.69 14.11
CA LYS A 155 3.16 -4.44 12.93
C LYS A 155 2.71 -2.99 12.81
N SER A 156 2.57 -2.27 13.93
CA SER A 156 2.09 -0.89 13.96
C SER A 156 3.08 0.13 13.42
N ARG A 157 4.37 -0.24 13.29
CA ARG A 157 5.48 0.67 12.94
C ARG A 157 5.47 1.15 11.49
N CYS A 158 4.96 0.32 10.57
CA CYS A 158 4.97 0.59 9.14
C CYS A 158 3.55 0.58 8.57
N PHE A 159 3.38 1.12 7.36
CA PHE A 159 2.13 0.91 6.64
C PHE A 159 2.04 -0.52 6.13
N TRP A 160 0.82 -1.03 6.04
CA TRP A 160 0.54 -2.40 5.61
C TRP A 160 0.29 -2.46 4.11
N THR A 161 -0.26 -1.37 3.56
CA THR A 161 -0.43 -1.23 2.12
C THR A 161 0.07 0.11 1.60
N VAL A 162 0.44 0.10 0.32
CA VAL A 162 0.67 1.30 -0.49
C VAL A 162 -0.08 1.13 -1.81
N GLY A 163 -0.87 2.14 -2.15
CA GLY A 163 -1.65 2.20 -3.37
C GLY A 163 -1.18 3.33 -4.28
N ILE A 164 -1.17 3.08 -5.59
CA ILE A 164 -1.00 4.11 -6.62
C ILE A 164 -2.18 4.07 -7.59
N GLY A 165 -2.66 5.26 -7.96
CA GLY A 165 -3.78 5.43 -8.89
C GLY A 165 -3.40 6.21 -10.14
N LYS A 166 -4.29 6.13 -11.14
CA LYS A 166 -4.29 7.00 -12.30
C LYS A 166 -4.42 8.48 -11.86
N PRO A 167 -4.09 9.44 -12.72
CA PRO A 167 -4.39 10.85 -12.44
C PRO A 167 -5.84 11.03 -12.00
N ASP A 168 -6.02 11.84 -10.96
CA ASP A 168 -7.31 12.17 -10.36
C ASP A 168 -8.06 11.02 -9.65
N TYR A 169 -7.44 9.87 -9.38
CA TYR A 169 -8.12 8.76 -8.70
C TYR A 169 -8.77 9.16 -7.36
N TYR A 170 -8.06 9.95 -6.53
CA TYR A 170 -8.58 10.43 -5.23
C TYR A 170 -9.41 11.72 -5.33
N THR A 171 -9.53 12.32 -6.51
CA THR A 171 -10.25 13.59 -6.72
C THR A 171 -11.44 13.44 -7.67
N ALA A 172 -11.59 12.28 -8.30
CA ALA A 172 -12.73 11.92 -9.13
C ALA A 172 -13.98 11.75 -8.25
N ALA A 173 -14.92 12.70 -8.39
CA ALA A 173 -16.22 12.71 -7.73
C ALA A 173 -17.26 11.80 -8.40
#